data_AF-A0A7S1JXK6-F1
#
_entry.id   AF-A0A7S1JXK6-F1
#
_cell.length_a   1.000
_cell.length_b   1.000
_cell.length_c   1.000
_cell.angle_alpha   90.00
_cell.angle_beta   90.00
_cell.angle_gamma   90.00
#
_symmetry.space_group_name_H-M   'P 1'
#
loop_
_entity.id
_entity.type
_entity.pdbx_description
1 polymer ?
#
loop_
_entity_poly.entity_id
_entity_poly.type
_entity_poly.pdbx_seq_one_letter_code
_entity_poly.pdbx_strand_id
1 'polypeptide(L)'
;AVLLHAMHRCGIFAALRAVKTNQTVGAMVTASHNVEPDNGIKLVDPTGGMLEQSMEPILTEFVNADDAVQGLRRLLEKIEAQPGVANGGGGRVVVGQDTRQSSERLVKAGKDG
;
A
#
# COMPACT_ATOMS: atom_id res chain seq x y z
N ALA A 1 0.51 -10.08 14.67
CA ALA A 1 -0.87 -10.00 14.15
C ALA A 1 -1.15 -8.65 13.50
N VAL A 2 -0.85 -7.54 14.19
CA VAL A 2 -1.11 -6.15 13.74
C VAL A 2 -0.58 -5.85 12.32
N LEU A 3 0.69 -6.16 12.03
CA LEU A 3 1.26 -5.85 10.71
C LEU A 3 0.63 -6.63 9.56
N LEU A 4 0.08 -7.83 9.75
CA LEU A 4 -0.51 -8.60 8.63
C LEU A 4 -1.72 -7.89 8.03
N HIS A 5 -2.58 -7.36 8.90
CA HIS A 5 -3.75 -6.59 8.49
C HIS A 5 -3.35 -5.27 7.81
N ALA A 6 -2.38 -4.55 8.40
CA ALA A 6 -1.87 -3.33 7.80
C ALA A 6 -1.25 -3.57 6.41
N MET A 7 -0.43 -4.63 6.26
CA MET A 7 0.20 -4.99 4.99
C MET A 7 -0.84 -5.30 3.90
N HIS A 8 -1.87 -6.08 4.24
CA HIS A 8 -2.96 -6.39 3.31
C HIS A 8 -3.68 -5.12 2.84
N ARG A 9 -3.96 -4.18 3.74
CA ARG A 9 -4.59 -2.90 3.37
C ARG A 9 -3.66 -2.00 2.57
N CYS A 10 -2.37 -1.97 2.88
CA CYS A 10 -1.38 -1.27 2.05
C CYS A 10 -1.27 -1.88 0.65
N GLY A 11 -1.43 -3.20 0.49
CA GLY A 11 -1.52 -3.90 -0.80
C GLY A 11 -2.67 -3.40 -1.67
N ILE A 12 -3.89 -3.44 -1.11
CA ILE A 12 -5.10 -2.90 -1.76
C ILE A 12 -4.88 -1.44 -2.20
N PHE A 13 -4.37 -0.61 -1.28
CA PHE A 13 -4.11 0.80 -1.57
C PHE A 13 -3.11 0.96 -2.72
N ALA A 14 -1.99 0.23 -2.69
CA ALA A 14 -0.97 0.29 -3.73
C ALA A 14 -1.52 -0.13 -5.10
N ALA A 15 -2.37 -1.16 -5.14
CA ALA A 15 -3.05 -1.60 -6.35
C ALA A 15 -3.99 -0.52 -6.90
N LEU A 16 -4.82 0.09 -6.05
CA LEU A 16 -5.72 1.17 -6.46
C LEU A 16 -4.96 2.42 -6.91
N ARG A 17 -3.87 2.77 -6.24
CA ARG A 17 -2.97 3.87 -6.66
C ARG A 17 -2.34 3.58 -8.02
N ALA A 18 -1.88 2.36 -8.25
CA ALA A 18 -1.30 1.94 -9.53
C ALA A 18 -2.33 2.01 -10.67
N VAL A 19 -3.57 1.57 -10.42
CA VAL A 19 -4.67 1.64 -11.40
C VAL A 19 -5.07 3.09 -11.68
N LYS A 20 -5.21 3.93 -10.64
CA LYS A 20 -5.59 5.34 -10.79
C LYS A 20 -4.53 6.16 -11.54
N THR A 21 -3.26 5.79 -11.40
CA THR A 21 -2.14 6.45 -12.09
C THR A 21 -1.81 5.78 -13.43
N ASN A 22 -2.33 4.58 -13.70
CA ASN A 22 -1.95 3.71 -14.81
C ASN A 22 -0.42 3.53 -14.93
N GLN A 23 0.25 3.41 -13.79
CA GLN A 23 1.70 3.36 -13.69
C GLN A 23 2.16 2.26 -12.71
N THR A 24 3.47 2.11 -12.57
CA THR A 24 4.05 1.18 -11.60
C THR A 24 4.17 1.86 -10.24
N VAL A 25 3.64 1.24 -9.19
CA VAL A 25 3.82 1.63 -7.79
C VAL A 25 4.75 0.62 -7.12
N GLY A 26 5.68 1.10 -6.32
CA GLY A 26 6.57 0.25 -5.54
C GLY A 26 6.05 0.03 -4.12
N ALA A 27 6.36 -1.14 -3.57
CA ALA A 27 6.20 -1.45 -2.16
C ALA A 27 7.47 -2.10 -1.63
N MET A 28 8.01 -1.60 -0.53
CA MET A 28 9.20 -2.14 0.10
C MET A 28 8.89 -2.59 1.52
N VAL A 29 8.99 -3.90 1.78
CA VAL A 29 8.84 -4.48 3.12
C VAL A 29 10.17 -4.41 3.85
N THR A 30 10.26 -3.49 4.82
CA THR A 30 11.44 -3.26 5.64
C THR A 30 11.11 -2.35 6.83
N ALA A 31 11.86 -2.49 7.93
CA ALA A 31 11.96 -1.48 8.97
C ALA A 31 13.34 -0.81 9.04
N SER A 32 14.13 -0.86 7.96
CA SER A 32 15.42 -0.16 7.86
C SER A 32 16.34 -0.50 9.06
N HIS A 33 16.72 0.50 9.86
CA HIS A 33 17.62 0.40 11.00
C HIS A 33 16.96 -0.08 12.31
N ASN A 34 15.65 -0.34 12.32
CA ASN A 34 14.96 -0.86 13.50
C ASN A 34 15.47 -2.25 13.89
N VAL A 35 15.23 -2.65 15.14
CA VAL A 35 15.59 -3.98 15.66
C VAL A 35 14.89 -5.09 14.87
N GLU A 36 15.48 -6.30 14.81
CA GLU A 36 15.02 -7.41 13.96
C GLU A 36 13.52 -7.75 14.09
N PRO A 37 12.91 -7.77 15.29
CA PRO A 37 11.50 -8.10 15.43
C PRO A 37 10.52 -7.10 14.79
N ASP A 38 10.96 -5.86 14.55
CA ASP A 38 10.16 -4.84 13.88
C ASP A 38 10.12 -5.09 12.36
N ASN A 39 9.04 -4.68 11.71
CA ASN A 39 8.99 -4.61 10.25
C ASN A 39 7.95 -3.57 9.82
N GLY A 40 7.86 -3.29 8.52
CA GLY A 40 6.96 -2.28 7.98
C GLY A 40 6.91 -2.34 6.46
N ILE A 41 6.13 -1.42 5.88
CA ILE A 41 6.01 -1.25 4.45
C ILE A 41 6.17 0.22 4.10
N LYS A 42 6.90 0.50 3.03
CA LYS A 42 7.01 1.82 2.42
C LYS A 42 6.44 1.76 1.01
N LEU A 43 5.52 2.65 0.70
CA LEU A 43 4.97 2.79 -0.65
C LEU A 43 5.76 3.84 -1.44
N VAL A 44 5.95 3.56 -2.72
CA VAL A 44 6.77 4.34 -3.65
C VAL A 44 5.89 4.71 -4.83
N ASP A 45 5.72 6.01 -5.05
CA ASP A 45 4.93 6.49 -6.19
C ASP A 45 5.69 6.29 -7.51
N PRO A 46 5.01 6.40 -8.67
CA PRO A 46 5.60 6.08 -9.96
C PRO A 46 6.89 6.81 -10.35
N THR A 47 7.15 7.96 -9.74
CA THR A 47 8.38 8.72 -9.95
C THR A 47 9.61 8.07 -9.30
N GLY A 48 9.42 7.01 -8.51
CA GLY A 48 10.43 6.41 -7.64
C GLY A 48 10.58 7.14 -6.31
N GLY A 49 9.83 8.23 -6.09
CA GLY A 49 9.78 8.95 -4.83
C GLY A 49 8.87 8.29 -3.79
N MET A 50 8.85 8.85 -2.59
CA MET A 50 7.88 8.45 -1.57
C MET A 50 6.44 8.65 -2.08
N LEU A 51 5.50 7.92 -1.48
CA LEU A 51 4.08 8.21 -1.65
C LEU A 51 3.81 9.71 -1.48
N GLU A 52 2.99 10.27 -2.36
CA GLU A 52 2.53 11.65 -2.26
C GLU A 52 1.93 11.91 -0.87
N GLN A 53 2.40 12.94 -0.18
CA GLN A 53 2.02 13.23 1.21
C GLN A 53 0.51 13.40 1.41
N SER A 54 -0.21 13.90 0.40
CA SER A 54 -1.67 14.03 0.42
C SER A 54 -2.40 12.68 0.54
N MET A 55 -1.74 11.58 0.17
CA MET A 55 -2.28 10.23 0.20
C MET A 55 -2.07 9.53 1.56
N GLU A 56 -1.09 9.96 2.35
CA GLU A 56 -0.79 9.33 3.64
C GLU A 56 -1.99 9.36 4.63
N PRO A 57 -2.75 10.47 4.77
CA PRO A 57 -3.95 10.47 5.60
C PRO A 57 -5.04 9.52 5.08
N ILE A 58 -5.20 9.40 3.76
CA ILE A 58 -6.18 8.51 3.13
C ILE A 58 -5.82 7.04 3.43
N LEU A 59 -4.56 6.68 3.23
CA LEU A 59 -4.04 5.36 3.56
C LEU A 59 -4.18 5.06 5.05
N THR A 60 -3.82 6.01 5.92
CA THR A 60 -3.91 5.86 7.37
C THR A 60 -5.34 5.61 7.83
N GLU A 61 -6.31 6.37 7.32
CA GLU A 61 -7.72 6.14 7.62
C GLU A 61 -8.18 4.76 7.15
N PHE A 62 -7.81 4.36 5.94
CA PHE A 62 -8.17 3.05 5.42
C PHE A 62 -7.56 1.91 6.24
N VAL A 63 -6.27 1.99 6.58
CA VAL A 63 -5.59 0.99 7.40
C VAL A 63 -6.25 0.87 8.77
N ASN A 64 -6.74 1.95 9.36
CA ASN A 64 -7.37 1.95 10.69
C ASN A 64 -8.89 1.76 10.68
N ALA A 65 -9.54 1.61 9.53
CA ALA A 65 -10.99 1.45 9.47
C ALA A 65 -11.48 0.16 10.18
N ASP A 66 -12.36 0.30 11.17
CA ASP A 66 -12.93 -0.85 11.90
C ASP A 66 -13.74 -1.76 10.97
N ASP A 67 -14.64 -1.16 10.19
CA ASP A 67 -15.43 -1.84 9.17
C ASP A 67 -14.65 -1.89 7.85
N ALA A 68 -14.28 -3.10 7.43
CA ALA A 68 -13.51 -3.32 6.22
C ALA A 68 -14.25 -2.92 4.94
N VAL A 69 -15.56 -3.17 4.85
CA VAL A 69 -16.35 -2.87 3.64
C VAL A 69 -16.54 -1.37 3.50
N GLN A 70 -16.93 -0.70 4.59
CA GLN A 70 -17.11 0.75 4.59
C GLN A 70 -15.77 1.48 4.41
N GLY A 71 -14.68 0.95 5.00
CA GLY A 71 -13.34 1.47 4.79
C GLY A 71 -12.94 1.41 3.31
N LEU A 72 -13.18 0.27 2.64
CA LEU A 72 -12.88 0.11 1.22
C LEU A 72 -13.71 1.05 0.33
N ARG A 73 -15.01 1.22 0.63
CA ARG A 73 -15.87 2.16 -0.11
C ARG A 73 -15.35 3.59 -0.02
N ARG A 74 -15.03 4.06 1.20
CA ARG A 74 -14.45 5.40 1.40
C ARG A 74 -13.10 5.58 0.71
N LEU A 75 -12.27 4.53 0.70
CA LEU A 75 -10.99 4.56 -0.02
C LEU A 75 -11.22 4.77 -1.53
N LEU A 76 -12.13 3.99 -2.12
CA LEU A 76 -12.45 4.09 -3.55
C LEU A 76 -12.93 5.51 -3.90
N GLU A 77 -13.89 6.05 -3.13
CA GLU A 77 -14.39 7.42 -3.33
C GLU A 77 -13.27 8.46 -3.29
N LYS A 78 -12.34 8.34 -2.32
CA LYS A 78 -11.22 9.28 -2.17
C LYS A 78 -10.18 9.16 -3.28
N ILE A 79 -9.90 7.95 -3.76
CA ILE A 79 -8.99 7.70 -4.89
C ILE A 79 -9.62 8.19 -6.20
N GLU A 80 -10.91 7.95 -6.42
CA GLU A 80 -11.63 8.42 -7.60
C GLU A 80 -11.61 9.96 -7.69
N ALA A 81 -11.81 10.63 -6.55
CA ALA A 81 -11.77 12.08 -6.43
C ALA A 81 -10.38 12.69 -6.68
N GLN A 82 -9.30 11.90 -6.66
CA GLN A 82 -7.97 12.43 -6.98
C GLN A 82 -7.86 12.83 -8.45
N PRO A 83 -7.12 13.90 -8.79
CA PRO A 83 -6.80 14.20 -10.17
C PRO A 83 -5.99 13.05 -10.80
N GLY A 84 -6.15 12.86 -12.11
CA GLY A 84 -5.50 11.77 -12.86
C GLY A 84 -6.50 10.82 -13.51
N VAL A 85 -5.99 10.00 -14.43
CA VAL A 85 -6.83 9.21 -15.33
C VAL A 85 -7.02 7.79 -14.78
N ALA A 86 -8.24 7.48 -14.33
CA ALA A 86 -8.65 6.11 -14.10
C ALA A 86 -8.83 5.41 -15.47
N ASN A 87 -7.81 4.68 -15.91
CA ASN A 87 -7.88 3.90 -17.16
C ASN A 87 -7.95 2.43 -16.78
N GLY A 88 -9.14 1.83 -16.97
CA GLY A 88 -9.56 0.54 -16.44
C GLY A 88 -8.85 -0.71 -16.97
N GLY A 89 -7.53 -0.71 -17.12
CA GLY A 89 -6.79 -1.90 -17.55
C GLY A 89 -5.30 -1.96 -17.26
N GLY A 90 -4.70 -0.95 -16.60
CA GLY A 90 -3.26 -0.94 -16.36
C GLY A 90 -2.88 -0.37 -15.01
N GLY A 91 -1.96 -1.06 -14.34
CA GLY A 91 -1.45 -0.75 -13.02
C GLY A 91 -0.62 -1.92 -12.55
N ARG A 92 0.61 -1.66 -12.09
CA ARG A 92 1.51 -2.72 -11.62
C ARG A 92 2.04 -2.35 -10.25
N VAL A 93 2.01 -3.32 -9.34
CA VAL A 93 2.73 -3.21 -8.07
C VAL A 93 3.99 -4.07 -8.16
N VAL A 94 5.14 -3.48 -7.83
CA VAL A 94 6.40 -4.21 -7.67
C VAL A 94 6.77 -4.22 -6.20
N VAL A 95 7.01 -5.40 -5.65
CA VAL A 95 7.28 -5.59 -4.22
C VAL A 95 8.72 -6.03 -4.02
N GLY A 96 9.46 -5.29 -3.21
CA GLY A 96 10.77 -5.67 -2.67
C GLY A 96 10.70 -5.95 -1.17
N GLN A 97 11.71 -6.62 -0.63
CA GLN A 97 11.84 -6.86 0.80
C GLN A 97 13.31 -6.88 1.25
N ASP A 98 13.55 -6.65 2.53
CA ASP A 98 14.83 -6.94 3.18
C ASP A 98 14.92 -8.40 3.66
N THR A 99 15.93 -8.71 4.48
CA THR A 99 16.24 -10.07 4.96
C THR A 99 15.63 -10.43 6.33
N ARG A 100 14.68 -9.64 6.86
CA ARG A 100 14.06 -9.95 8.15
C ARG A 100 13.26 -11.25 8.07
N GLN A 101 13.24 -12.03 9.15
CA GLN A 101 12.53 -13.33 9.16
C GLN A 101 11.03 -13.16 8.86
N SER A 102 10.46 -12.02 9.24
CA SER A 102 9.05 -11.70 9.02
C SER A 102 8.71 -11.27 7.59
N SER A 103 9.71 -10.89 6.77
CA SER A 103 9.48 -10.21 5.49
C SER A 103 8.68 -11.04 4.48
N GLU A 104 9.00 -12.32 4.29
CA GLU A 104 8.29 -13.18 3.32
C GLU A 104 6.79 -13.28 3.62
N ARG A 105 6.44 -13.44 4.90
CA ARG A 105 5.05 -13.52 5.35
C ARG A 105 4.31 -12.20 5.14
N LEU A 106 4.98 -11.06 5.37
CA LEU A 106 4.40 -9.74 5.21
C LEU A 106 4.25 -9.36 3.72
N VAL A 107 5.22 -9.73 2.88
CA VAL A 107 5.10 -9.63 1.41
C VAL A 107 3.90 -10.43 0.92
N LYS A 108 3.70 -11.66 1.43
CA LYS A 108 2.51 -12.45 1.07
C LYS A 108 1.22 -11.71 1.46
N ALA A 109 1.12 -11.20 2.68
CA ALA A 109 -0.06 -10.46 3.12
C ALA A 109 -0.33 -9.21 2.25
N GLY A 110 0.70 -8.47 1.86
CA GLY A 110 0.56 -7.33 0.96
C GLY A 110 0.29 -7.69 -0.50
N LYS A 111 0.53 -8.93 -0.94
CA LYS A 111 0.15 -9.43 -2.27
C LYS A 111 -1.27 -10.02 -2.29
N ASP A 112 -1.74 -10.54 -1.15
CA ASP A 112 -3.09 -11.10 -1.02
C ASP A 112 -4.16 -9.99 -1.02
N GLY A 113 -3.80 -8.76 -0.62
CA GLY A 113 -4.66 -7.58 -0.68
C GLY A 113 -4.48 -6.79 -1.96
#